data_AF-A0A7V8NDG2-F1
#
_entry.id   AF-A0A7V8NDG2-F1
#
_cell.length_a   1.000
_cell.length_b   1.000
_cell.length_c   1.000
_cell.angle_alpha   90.00
_cell.angle_beta   90.00
_cell.angle_gamma   90.00
#
_symmetry.space_group_name_H-M   'P 1'
#
loop_
_entity.id
_entity.type
_entity.pdbx_description
1 polymer ?
#
loop_
_entity_poly.entity_id
_entity_poly.type
_entity_poly.pdbx_seq_one_letter_code
_entity_poly.pdbx_strand_id
1 'polypeptide(L)'
;MATLLLGPLLRYVDEGTATVWVETDAPCAVEIRCPGTDAGGHTPSWRVAGHHYALVTVSGLPPGTDTPYEVLLDGAPVWPPRGSPFPPSVIRTPATAPGGQAPGLRVTFGSCRWAARPAGSHHASIGPDALDALAEAILSGGERPDVLLLLGDQVYADETSPAVREQLGHHRDLDQPPWGQVANYAEYTRLYAESWLDPEVRWLLSTIPSLMIFDDHDVVDDWNTSETWQREIRATGWWRERILGGLTSYWVYQHLGNLTPAELARDPLFDAVREAGDGIDVLRAFAERADQDPTTARWSYRRDFGRVRLLMADTRAARVLPEHRRAMLDDKEMHWLREQALEGGPGSYDHLLIGSSLPWLLPPLIHDAETWNTALCGGARGPRWARFGETLRQRADLEHWAAFPDSFRRLSEMIEEVAGHPDAPATVCVLSGDVHHAYVAEPRHPRRSTAPPPRARVLQLTCSPAHNSVPAPLRAGFRFGWSRVGRWVGRVLTRHARVERPPIRWRRGGGPWFGNQLMTLTLRGRAADLALDQARPLSTPRRSARRAAADAGAGGDAGEGAGPEVAAVPPSGAAPALSRGSRLKRVSTRQLTGPPAGERAGGTAGA
;
A
#
# COMPACT_ATOMS: atom_id res chain seq x y z
N MET A 1 -16.40 -22.96 -20.74
CA MET A 1 -16.95 -22.00 -19.78
C MET A 1 -15.79 -21.16 -19.31
N ALA A 2 -15.99 -19.84 -19.16
CA ALA A 2 -14.95 -18.98 -18.59
C ALA A 2 -14.60 -19.42 -17.16
N THR A 3 -13.37 -19.18 -16.76
CA THR A 3 -12.86 -19.46 -15.42
C THR A 3 -12.39 -18.18 -14.74
N LEU A 4 -12.51 -18.14 -13.41
CA LEU A 4 -12.06 -17.02 -12.59
C LEU A 4 -10.55 -17.15 -12.34
N LEU A 5 -9.75 -16.34 -13.02
CA LEU A 5 -8.30 -16.33 -12.89
C LEU A 5 -7.88 -15.64 -11.60
N LEU A 6 -8.37 -14.41 -11.36
CA LEU A 6 -8.00 -13.60 -10.20
C LEU A 6 -9.21 -12.94 -9.56
N GLY A 7 -9.11 -12.68 -8.26
CA GLY A 7 -10.21 -12.15 -7.43
C GLY A 7 -11.20 -13.23 -6.95
N PRO A 8 -12.37 -12.83 -6.45
CA PRO A 8 -12.87 -11.47 -6.38
C PRO A 8 -12.11 -10.60 -5.38
N LEU A 9 -11.93 -9.32 -5.73
CA LEU A 9 -11.46 -8.29 -4.82
C LEU A 9 -12.62 -7.35 -4.52
N LEU A 10 -12.97 -7.22 -3.24
CA LEU A 10 -13.87 -6.18 -2.76
C LEU A 10 -13.08 -4.87 -2.73
N ARG A 11 -13.60 -3.84 -3.40
CA ARG A 11 -12.88 -2.59 -3.66
C ARG A 11 -13.52 -1.41 -2.95
N TYR A 12 -14.73 -1.06 -3.37
CA TYR A 12 -15.53 0.00 -2.77
C TYR A 12 -16.66 -0.60 -1.94
N VAL A 13 -16.99 0.01 -0.80
CA VAL A 13 -18.25 -0.24 -0.06
C VAL A 13 -18.75 1.06 0.58
N ASP A 14 -20.03 1.37 0.44
CA ASP A 14 -20.77 2.34 1.25
C ASP A 14 -22.07 1.73 1.81
N GLU A 15 -23.01 2.57 2.26
CA GLU A 15 -24.25 2.15 2.92
C GLU A 15 -25.14 1.22 2.05
N GLY A 16 -25.04 1.30 0.72
CA GLY A 16 -25.94 0.55 -0.16
C GLY A 16 -25.31 0.02 -1.45
N THR A 17 -24.03 0.32 -1.69
CA THR A 17 -23.31 -0.09 -2.89
C THR A 17 -21.92 -0.62 -2.59
N ALA A 18 -21.44 -1.49 -3.47
CA ALA A 18 -20.07 -1.98 -3.43
C ALA A 18 -19.54 -2.18 -4.85
N THR A 19 -18.22 -2.30 -5.00
CA THR A 19 -17.61 -2.78 -6.25
C THR A 19 -16.76 -4.01 -6.02
N VAL A 20 -16.89 -4.98 -6.93
CA VAL A 20 -16.13 -6.23 -6.93
C VAL A 20 -15.36 -6.36 -8.24
N TRP A 21 -14.04 -6.49 -8.14
CA TRP A 21 -13.14 -6.67 -9.28
C TRP A 21 -12.80 -8.15 -9.49
N VAL A 22 -12.73 -8.59 -10.75
CA VAL A 22 -12.30 -9.95 -11.15
C VAL A 22 -11.51 -9.95 -12.46
N GLU A 23 -10.71 -10.99 -12.65
CA GLU A 23 -10.07 -11.35 -13.94
C GLU A 23 -10.53 -12.75 -14.39
N THR A 24 -10.81 -12.91 -15.69
CA THR A 24 -11.29 -14.14 -16.32
C THR A 24 -10.41 -14.54 -17.51
N ASP A 25 -10.42 -15.82 -17.86
CA ASP A 25 -9.62 -16.38 -18.97
C ASP A 25 -10.22 -16.14 -20.36
N ALA A 26 -11.49 -15.76 -20.42
CA ALA A 26 -12.27 -15.60 -21.63
C ALA A 26 -13.31 -14.47 -21.45
N PRO A 27 -13.85 -13.91 -22.55
CA PRO A 27 -14.93 -12.94 -22.47
C PRO A 27 -16.21 -13.62 -21.93
N CYS A 28 -16.87 -12.98 -20.96
CA CYS A 28 -18.07 -13.52 -20.33
C CYS A 28 -18.90 -12.41 -19.67
N ALA A 29 -20.13 -12.74 -19.30
CA ALA A 29 -20.92 -11.93 -18.38
C ALA A 29 -20.52 -12.27 -16.94
N VAL A 30 -20.13 -11.26 -16.16
CA VAL A 30 -19.82 -11.40 -14.73
C VAL A 30 -20.99 -10.87 -13.93
N GLU A 31 -21.51 -11.69 -13.03
CA GLU A 31 -22.60 -11.33 -12.10
C GLU A 31 -22.11 -11.50 -10.65
N ILE A 32 -22.42 -10.49 -9.82
CA ILE A 32 -22.36 -10.59 -8.37
C ILE A 32 -23.77 -10.70 -7.85
N ARG A 33 -24.05 -11.81 -7.17
CA ARG A 33 -25.36 -12.10 -6.60
C ARG A 33 -25.26 -12.16 -5.10
N CYS A 34 -26.21 -11.57 -4.39
CA CYS A 34 -26.30 -11.65 -2.93
C CYS A 34 -27.50 -12.52 -2.52
N PRO A 35 -27.31 -13.84 -2.30
CA PRO A 35 -28.41 -14.76 -2.02
C PRO A 35 -29.25 -14.33 -0.81
N GLY A 36 -30.58 -14.42 -0.95
CA GLY A 36 -31.52 -14.00 0.09
C GLY A 36 -31.80 -12.49 0.13
N THR A 37 -31.29 -11.73 -0.85
CA THR A 37 -31.58 -10.31 -1.04
C THR A 37 -31.84 -10.04 -2.54
N ASP A 38 -32.37 -8.86 -2.85
CA ASP A 38 -32.45 -8.35 -4.23
C ASP A 38 -31.15 -7.62 -4.65
N ALA A 39 -30.12 -7.62 -3.80
CA ALA A 39 -28.87 -6.95 -4.08
C ALA A 39 -28.02 -7.74 -5.08
N GLY A 40 -27.37 -7.01 -5.97
CA GLY A 40 -26.53 -7.61 -7.00
C GLY A 40 -26.09 -6.61 -8.05
N GLY A 41 -25.40 -7.13 -9.06
CA GLY A 41 -24.97 -6.38 -10.23
C GLY A 41 -24.37 -7.31 -11.27
N HIS A 42 -24.33 -6.87 -12.52
CA HIS A 42 -23.64 -7.60 -13.58
C HIS A 42 -23.04 -6.65 -14.61
N THR A 43 -21.97 -7.10 -15.27
CA THR A 43 -21.39 -6.42 -16.43
C THR A 43 -20.70 -7.44 -17.33
N PRO A 44 -20.66 -7.24 -18.66
CA PRO A 44 -19.70 -7.97 -19.49
C PRO A 44 -18.27 -7.65 -19.07
N SER A 45 -17.36 -8.60 -19.25
CA SER A 45 -15.93 -8.34 -19.11
C SER A 45 -15.41 -7.47 -20.25
N TRP A 46 -14.45 -6.60 -19.94
CA TRP A 46 -13.67 -5.80 -20.87
C TRP A 46 -12.27 -6.39 -20.99
N ARG A 47 -11.51 -6.03 -22.03
CA ARG A 47 -10.25 -6.69 -22.37
C ARG A 47 -9.09 -5.71 -22.41
N VAL A 48 -7.94 -6.13 -21.86
CA VAL A 48 -6.65 -5.44 -21.99
C VAL A 48 -5.56 -6.47 -22.23
N ALA A 49 -4.84 -6.33 -23.34
CA ALA A 49 -3.73 -7.19 -23.75
C ALA A 49 -4.11 -8.69 -23.78
N GLY A 50 -5.31 -9.01 -24.24
CA GLY A 50 -5.83 -10.38 -24.27
C GLY A 50 -6.36 -10.93 -22.93
N HIS A 51 -6.22 -10.19 -21.82
CA HIS A 51 -6.80 -10.55 -20.52
C HIS A 51 -8.19 -9.94 -20.35
N HIS A 52 -9.11 -10.63 -19.67
CA HIS A 52 -10.48 -10.19 -19.48
C HIS A 52 -10.73 -9.79 -18.03
N TYR A 53 -11.33 -8.62 -17.81
CA TYR A 53 -11.55 -8.04 -16.49
C TYR A 53 -12.99 -7.58 -16.33
N ALA A 54 -13.48 -7.56 -15.10
CA ALA A 54 -14.74 -6.91 -14.77
C ALA A 54 -14.65 -6.18 -13.43
N LEU A 55 -15.31 -5.03 -13.34
CA LEU A 55 -15.53 -4.30 -12.10
C LEU A 55 -17.05 -4.13 -11.95
N VAL A 56 -17.66 -5.00 -11.17
CA VAL A 56 -19.11 -5.07 -11.02
C VAL A 56 -19.55 -4.14 -9.89
N THR A 57 -20.44 -3.18 -10.19
CA THR A 57 -21.12 -2.40 -9.16
C THR A 57 -22.29 -3.20 -8.62
N VAL A 58 -22.24 -3.54 -7.33
CA VAL A 58 -23.32 -4.17 -6.58
C VAL A 58 -24.18 -3.07 -5.98
N SER A 59 -25.49 -3.15 -6.18
CA SER A 59 -26.45 -2.18 -5.66
C SER A 59 -27.56 -2.86 -4.88
N GLY A 60 -28.28 -2.10 -4.06
CA GLY A 60 -29.40 -2.61 -3.25
C GLY A 60 -28.97 -3.30 -1.96
N LEU A 61 -27.73 -3.12 -1.51
CA LEU A 61 -27.24 -3.72 -0.27
C LEU A 61 -27.96 -3.11 0.94
N PRO A 62 -28.43 -3.91 1.91
CA PRO A 62 -29.02 -3.38 3.13
C PRO A 62 -27.95 -2.72 4.01
N PRO A 63 -28.15 -1.51 4.54
CA PRO A 63 -27.18 -0.86 5.43
C PRO A 63 -26.96 -1.62 6.74
N GLY A 64 -25.73 -1.58 7.26
CA GLY A 64 -25.36 -2.20 8.54
C GLY A 64 -25.38 -3.72 8.56
N THR A 65 -25.21 -4.38 7.40
CA THR A 65 -25.29 -5.84 7.29
C THR A 65 -24.00 -6.44 6.76
N ASP A 66 -23.78 -7.70 7.12
CA ASP A 66 -22.81 -8.58 6.45
C ASP A 66 -23.58 -9.43 5.43
N THR A 67 -23.58 -9.02 4.17
CA THR A 67 -24.33 -9.68 3.10
C THR A 67 -23.43 -10.65 2.32
N PRO A 68 -23.65 -11.97 2.39
CA PRO A 68 -22.91 -12.93 1.57
C PRO A 68 -23.12 -12.70 0.08
N TYR A 69 -22.09 -12.96 -0.72
CA TYR A 69 -22.20 -12.86 -2.18
C TYR A 69 -21.51 -14.04 -2.90
N GLU A 70 -21.97 -14.26 -4.12
CA GLU A 70 -21.41 -15.21 -5.07
C GLU A 70 -20.94 -14.47 -6.32
N VAL A 71 -19.90 -14.99 -6.98
CA VAL A 71 -19.51 -14.56 -8.33
C VAL A 71 -19.95 -15.63 -9.32
N LEU A 72 -20.66 -15.21 -10.36
CA LEU A 72 -21.09 -16.07 -11.45
C LEU A 72 -20.47 -15.60 -12.77
N LEU A 73 -19.99 -16.54 -13.57
CA LEU A 73 -19.56 -16.30 -14.96
C LEU A 73 -20.53 -17.01 -15.89
N ASP A 74 -21.19 -16.26 -16.77
CA ASP A 74 -22.25 -16.76 -17.67
C ASP A 74 -23.33 -17.58 -16.93
N GLY A 75 -23.69 -17.15 -15.72
CA GLY A 75 -24.66 -17.81 -14.85
C GLY A 75 -24.14 -19.03 -14.07
N ALA A 76 -22.88 -19.42 -14.24
CA ALA A 76 -22.26 -20.50 -13.46
C ALA A 76 -21.52 -19.94 -12.23
N PRO A 77 -21.81 -20.40 -11.00
CA PRO A 77 -21.11 -19.93 -9.80
C PRO A 77 -19.66 -20.42 -9.76
N VAL A 78 -18.73 -19.47 -9.64
CA VAL A 78 -17.28 -19.70 -9.58
C VAL A 78 -16.66 -19.27 -8.25
N TRP A 79 -17.38 -18.47 -7.47
CA TRP A 79 -16.95 -18.04 -6.14
C TRP A 79 -18.12 -18.07 -5.13
N PRO A 80 -17.91 -18.57 -3.90
CA PRO A 80 -16.69 -19.22 -3.42
C PRO A 80 -16.40 -20.53 -4.18
N PRO A 81 -15.12 -20.96 -4.29
CA PRO A 81 -14.78 -22.21 -4.95
C PRO A 81 -15.45 -23.38 -4.24
N ARG A 82 -15.88 -24.40 -5.00
CA ARG A 82 -16.47 -25.62 -4.43
C ARG A 82 -15.49 -26.26 -3.45
N GLY A 83 -15.96 -26.53 -2.23
CA GLY A 83 -15.12 -27.11 -1.17
C GLY A 83 -14.14 -26.13 -0.52
N SER A 84 -14.31 -24.82 -0.72
CA SER A 84 -13.53 -23.79 -0.02
C SER A 84 -13.51 -24.05 1.50
N PRO A 85 -12.33 -24.07 2.14
CA PRO A 85 -12.24 -24.19 3.59
C PRO A 85 -12.62 -22.88 4.31
N PHE A 86 -12.69 -21.77 3.57
CA PHE A 86 -13.02 -20.46 4.11
C PHE A 86 -14.54 -20.23 4.15
N PRO A 87 -15.04 -19.45 5.14
CA PRO A 87 -16.41 -18.98 5.14
C PRO A 87 -16.76 -18.20 3.86
N PRO A 88 -18.04 -18.13 3.48
CA PRO A 88 -18.48 -17.31 2.36
C PRO A 88 -17.97 -15.87 2.49
N SER A 89 -17.53 -15.28 1.39
CA SER A 89 -17.21 -13.86 1.32
C SER A 89 -18.48 -13.04 1.53
N VAL A 90 -18.35 -11.92 2.23
CA VAL A 90 -19.47 -11.03 2.53
C VAL A 90 -19.09 -9.59 2.22
N ILE A 91 -20.08 -8.79 1.88
CA ILE A 91 -19.98 -7.34 1.77
C ILE A 91 -20.54 -6.74 3.07
N ARG A 92 -19.69 -6.04 3.83
CA ARG A 92 -20.09 -5.33 5.05
C ARG A 92 -20.43 -3.90 4.75
N THR A 93 -21.71 -3.56 4.77
CA THR A 93 -22.13 -2.16 4.67
C THR A 93 -22.08 -1.49 6.05
N PRO A 94 -21.68 -0.21 6.14
CA PRO A 94 -21.76 0.55 7.38
C PRO A 94 -23.22 0.73 7.79
N ALA A 95 -23.47 0.78 9.10
CA ALA A 95 -24.80 1.03 9.64
C ALA A 95 -25.21 2.50 9.48
N THR A 96 -26.43 2.73 9.01
CA THR A 96 -27.09 4.05 9.09
C THR A 96 -27.50 4.30 10.53
N ALA A 97 -26.84 5.21 11.24
CA ALA A 97 -27.19 5.50 12.63
C ALA A 97 -28.37 6.49 12.73
N PRO A 98 -29.52 6.11 13.32
CA PRO A 98 -30.54 7.08 13.72
C PRO A 98 -29.97 7.96 14.85
N GLY A 99 -30.00 9.28 14.71
CA GLY A 99 -29.55 10.21 15.76
C GLY A 99 -28.08 10.66 15.69
N GLY A 100 -27.39 10.43 14.58
CA GLY A 100 -26.15 11.17 14.24
C GLY A 100 -24.84 10.64 14.83
N GLN A 101 -24.85 9.51 15.54
CA GLN A 101 -23.62 8.87 16.04
C GLN A 101 -23.18 7.78 15.05
N ALA A 102 -22.30 8.13 14.12
CA ALA A 102 -21.79 7.19 13.12
C ALA A 102 -21.14 5.97 13.78
N PRO A 103 -21.33 4.74 13.24
CA PRO A 103 -20.64 3.55 13.73
C PRO A 103 -19.12 3.74 13.66
N GLY A 104 -18.39 2.99 14.49
CA GLY A 104 -16.93 3.04 14.47
C GLY A 104 -16.36 2.54 13.14
N LEU A 105 -15.25 3.12 12.71
CA LEU A 105 -14.47 2.70 11.55
C LEU A 105 -13.15 2.07 11.99
N ARG A 106 -12.83 0.89 11.47
CA ARG A 106 -11.55 0.20 11.66
C ARG A 106 -10.75 0.19 10.37
N VAL A 107 -9.67 0.97 10.35
CA VAL A 107 -8.76 1.10 9.22
C VAL A 107 -7.48 0.33 9.53
N THR A 108 -7.23 -0.77 8.84
CA THR A 108 -5.95 -1.49 8.93
C THR A 108 -5.06 -1.10 7.76
N PHE A 109 -3.77 -0.88 7.99
CA PHE A 109 -2.84 -0.46 6.95
C PHE A 109 -1.44 -1.03 7.10
N GLY A 110 -0.75 -1.12 5.95
CA GLY A 110 0.62 -1.62 5.80
C GLY A 110 1.15 -1.39 4.39
N SER A 111 2.39 -1.80 4.13
CA SER A 111 3.12 -1.68 2.86
C SER A 111 4.26 -2.69 2.82
N CYS A 112 4.98 -2.78 1.71
CA CYS A 112 6.17 -3.61 1.54
C CYS A 112 5.88 -5.09 1.80
N ARG A 113 5.10 -5.69 0.88
CA ARG A 113 4.72 -7.09 0.94
C ARG A 113 5.33 -7.85 -0.22
N TRP A 114 6.38 -8.62 0.06
CA TRP A 114 6.76 -9.70 -0.85
C TRP A 114 5.69 -10.79 -0.81
N ALA A 115 5.10 -11.12 -1.96
CA ALA A 115 4.21 -12.27 -2.07
C ALA A 115 4.98 -13.58 -1.84
N ALA A 116 6.14 -13.68 -2.47
CA ALA A 116 7.10 -14.75 -2.28
C ALA A 116 8.50 -14.18 -2.12
N ARG A 117 9.39 -14.97 -1.50
CA ARG A 117 10.79 -14.58 -1.30
C ARG A 117 11.49 -14.32 -2.65
N PRO A 118 12.18 -13.17 -2.82
CA PRO A 118 12.97 -12.90 -4.02
C PRO A 118 14.07 -13.94 -4.24
N ALA A 119 14.33 -14.27 -5.52
CA ALA A 119 15.37 -15.21 -5.90
C ALA A 119 16.77 -14.65 -5.58
N GLY A 120 17.63 -15.50 -4.99
CA GLY A 120 19.00 -15.10 -4.62
C GLY A 120 19.11 -14.28 -3.32
N SER A 121 18.00 -14.01 -2.62
CA SER A 121 18.05 -13.34 -1.32
C SER A 121 18.83 -14.18 -0.29
N HIS A 122 19.84 -13.60 0.35
CA HIS A 122 20.70 -14.27 1.34
C HIS A 122 20.26 -14.04 2.81
N HIS A 123 19.12 -13.37 3.03
CA HIS A 123 18.66 -13.00 4.37
C HIS A 123 18.06 -14.17 5.18
N ALA A 124 17.99 -13.99 6.51
CA ALA A 124 17.28 -14.89 7.43
C ALA A 124 15.78 -15.00 7.05
N SER A 125 15.06 -15.99 7.60
CA SER A 125 13.63 -16.21 7.31
C SER A 125 12.83 -14.89 7.38
N ILE A 126 12.08 -14.57 6.31
CA ILE A 126 11.25 -13.35 6.17
C ILE A 126 10.20 -13.26 7.31
N GLY A 127 9.85 -14.38 7.92
CA GLY A 127 8.76 -14.46 8.90
C GLY A 127 7.44 -14.71 8.20
N PRO A 128 6.33 -14.89 8.96
CA PRO A 128 5.01 -15.04 8.36
C PRO A 128 4.51 -13.73 7.78
N ASP A 129 3.72 -13.81 6.72
CA ASP A 129 3.00 -12.68 6.14
C ASP A 129 1.98 -12.11 7.14
N ALA A 130 1.91 -10.78 7.24
CA ALA A 130 0.96 -10.12 8.12
C ALA A 130 -0.48 -10.14 7.59
N LEU A 131 -0.69 -10.25 6.28
CA LEU A 131 -2.03 -10.41 5.70
C LEU A 131 -2.58 -11.82 5.96
N ASP A 132 -1.76 -12.87 5.81
CA ASP A 132 -2.16 -14.25 6.19
C ASP A 132 -2.52 -14.30 7.67
N ALA A 133 -1.70 -13.70 8.53
CA ALA A 133 -1.94 -13.65 9.97
C ALA A 133 -3.22 -12.88 10.32
N LEU A 134 -3.59 -11.86 9.53
CA LEU A 134 -4.86 -11.13 9.67
C LEU A 134 -6.05 -11.99 9.23
N ALA A 135 -5.95 -12.68 8.10
CA ALA A 135 -6.98 -13.61 7.64
C ALA A 135 -7.25 -14.68 8.70
N GLU A 136 -6.20 -15.33 9.21
CA GLU A 136 -6.27 -16.33 10.28
C GLU A 136 -6.87 -15.78 11.58
N ALA A 137 -6.52 -14.54 11.95
CA ALA A 137 -7.10 -13.89 13.12
C ALA A 137 -8.62 -13.70 12.96
N ILE A 138 -9.09 -13.31 11.77
CA ILE A 138 -10.54 -13.15 11.50
C ILE A 138 -11.24 -14.50 11.48
N LEU A 139 -10.65 -15.52 10.82
CA LEU A 139 -11.17 -16.89 10.80
C LEU A 139 -11.30 -17.48 12.21
N SER A 140 -10.42 -17.07 13.12
CA SER A 140 -10.45 -17.46 14.54
C SER A 140 -11.39 -16.61 15.41
N GLY A 141 -12.25 -15.78 14.81
CA GLY A 141 -13.23 -14.92 15.52
C GLY A 141 -12.71 -13.55 15.95
N GLY A 142 -11.56 -13.11 15.41
CA GLY A 142 -11.02 -11.78 15.61
C GLY A 142 -11.84 -10.69 14.92
N GLU A 143 -11.64 -9.44 15.35
CA GLU A 143 -12.33 -8.29 14.76
C GLU A 143 -11.83 -8.01 13.34
N ARG A 144 -12.73 -8.12 12.36
CA ARG A 144 -12.48 -7.77 10.96
C ARG A 144 -12.35 -6.24 10.79
N PRO A 145 -11.31 -5.74 10.09
CA PRO A 145 -11.23 -4.35 9.64
C PRO A 145 -12.37 -3.97 8.69
N ASP A 146 -12.79 -2.70 8.72
CA ASP A 146 -13.80 -2.20 7.77
C ASP A 146 -13.18 -1.82 6.43
N VAL A 147 -11.88 -1.46 6.42
CA VAL A 147 -11.11 -1.19 5.20
C VAL A 147 -9.62 -1.53 5.41
N LEU A 148 -8.99 -2.03 4.35
CA LEU A 148 -7.55 -2.28 4.26
C LEU A 148 -6.89 -1.22 3.36
N LEU A 149 -5.90 -0.48 3.87
CA LEU A 149 -5.09 0.45 3.09
C LEU A 149 -3.71 -0.15 2.81
N LEU A 150 -3.37 -0.33 1.54
CA LEU A 150 -2.06 -0.81 1.12
C LEU A 150 -1.28 0.37 0.51
N LEU A 151 -0.23 0.77 1.21
CA LEU A 151 0.45 2.05 1.01
C LEU A 151 1.74 1.92 0.19
N GLY A 152 1.79 0.99 -0.77
CA GLY A 152 2.95 0.83 -1.65
C GLY A 152 3.59 -0.55 -1.55
N ASP A 153 4.27 -0.94 -2.63
CA ASP A 153 4.94 -2.23 -2.80
C ASP A 153 3.99 -3.42 -2.68
N GLN A 154 2.92 -3.38 -3.48
CA GLN A 154 1.96 -4.48 -3.60
C GLN A 154 2.54 -5.64 -4.42
N VAL A 155 3.41 -5.29 -5.36
CA VAL A 155 4.22 -6.20 -6.19
C VAL A 155 5.64 -5.65 -6.25
N TYR A 156 6.60 -6.54 -6.48
CA TYR A 156 8.02 -6.20 -6.61
C TYR A 156 8.48 -6.58 -8.02
N ALA A 157 8.52 -5.58 -8.88
CA ALA A 157 8.71 -5.78 -10.31
C ALA A 157 10.19 -5.95 -10.69
N ASP A 158 11.08 -5.62 -9.77
CA ASP A 158 12.53 -5.68 -9.82
C ASP A 158 13.14 -6.76 -8.91
N GLU A 159 12.40 -7.21 -7.89
CA GLU A 159 12.77 -8.31 -7.00
C GLU A 159 11.84 -9.54 -7.14
N THR A 160 11.99 -10.27 -8.24
CA THR A 160 11.12 -11.41 -8.59
C THR A 160 11.46 -12.70 -7.84
N SER A 161 10.44 -13.51 -7.55
CA SER A 161 10.58 -14.84 -6.95
C SER A 161 11.20 -15.85 -7.92
N PRO A 162 11.73 -17.00 -7.44
CA PRO A 162 12.20 -18.08 -8.32
C PRO A 162 11.14 -18.57 -9.31
N ALA A 163 9.88 -18.68 -8.87
CA ALA A 163 8.78 -19.16 -9.70
C ALA A 163 8.44 -18.16 -10.82
N VAL A 164 8.39 -16.87 -10.49
CA VAL A 164 8.22 -15.82 -11.50
C VAL A 164 9.40 -15.83 -12.47
N ARG A 165 10.65 -15.89 -11.99
CA ARG A 165 11.84 -15.91 -12.86
C ARG A 165 11.85 -17.10 -13.81
N GLU A 166 11.46 -18.29 -13.36
CA GLU A 166 11.31 -19.45 -14.24
C GLU A 166 10.31 -19.16 -15.37
N GLN A 167 9.15 -18.58 -15.05
CA GLN A 167 8.16 -18.20 -16.06
C GLN A 167 8.67 -17.12 -17.03
N LEU A 168 9.43 -16.14 -16.55
CA LEU A 168 10.05 -15.14 -17.42
C LEU A 168 11.05 -15.78 -18.39
N GLY A 169 11.85 -16.74 -17.91
CA GLY A 169 12.86 -17.46 -18.70
C GLY A 169 12.27 -18.33 -19.82
N HIS A 170 10.99 -18.67 -19.78
CA HIS A 170 10.30 -19.32 -20.88
C HIS A 170 9.98 -18.38 -22.06
N HIS A 171 9.94 -17.07 -21.84
CA HIS A 171 9.49 -16.10 -22.84
C HIS A 171 10.62 -15.21 -23.38
N ARG A 172 11.70 -15.03 -22.61
CA ARG A 172 12.87 -14.22 -23.01
C ARG A 172 14.14 -14.65 -22.30
N ASP A 173 15.28 -14.26 -22.87
CA ASP A 173 16.60 -14.44 -22.26
C ASP A 173 16.74 -13.55 -21.02
N LEU A 174 17.06 -14.15 -19.86
CA LEU A 174 17.22 -13.46 -18.58
C LEU A 174 18.65 -12.93 -18.37
N ASP A 175 19.59 -13.22 -19.27
CA ASP A 175 20.91 -12.60 -19.29
C ASP A 175 20.87 -11.21 -19.97
N GLN A 176 19.79 -10.91 -20.68
CA GLN A 176 19.53 -9.60 -21.28
C GLN A 176 18.63 -8.73 -20.38
N PRO A 177 18.81 -7.39 -20.37
CA PRO A 177 17.94 -6.48 -19.64
C PRO A 177 16.45 -6.66 -20.00
N PRO A 178 15.52 -6.57 -19.03
CA PRO A 178 15.73 -6.22 -17.61
C PRO A 178 16.10 -7.43 -16.72
N TRP A 179 16.82 -8.41 -17.25
CA TRP A 179 17.32 -9.60 -16.56
C TRP A 179 16.21 -10.44 -15.94
N GLY A 180 16.31 -10.78 -14.65
CA GLY A 180 15.27 -11.51 -13.93
C GLY A 180 14.05 -10.66 -13.56
N GLN A 181 14.03 -9.37 -13.89
CA GLN A 181 12.95 -8.47 -13.50
C GLN A 181 11.81 -8.47 -14.53
N VAL A 182 10.61 -8.02 -14.16
CA VAL A 182 9.49 -7.91 -15.11
C VAL A 182 9.78 -6.91 -16.25
N ALA A 183 9.20 -7.07 -17.44
CA ALA A 183 9.52 -6.23 -18.59
C ALA A 183 8.32 -5.49 -19.18
N ASN A 184 7.12 -6.06 -19.09
CA ASN A 184 5.94 -5.59 -19.81
C ASN A 184 4.65 -5.98 -19.07
N TYR A 185 3.50 -5.54 -19.59
CA TYR A 185 2.18 -5.80 -19.00
C TYR A 185 1.91 -7.29 -18.72
N ALA A 186 2.20 -8.18 -19.68
CA ALA A 186 1.92 -9.61 -19.53
C ALA A 186 2.73 -10.22 -18.38
N GLU A 187 3.98 -9.80 -18.20
CA GLU A 187 4.83 -10.20 -17.09
C GLU A 187 4.35 -9.61 -15.74
N TYR A 188 3.80 -8.40 -15.74
CA TYR A 188 3.16 -7.81 -14.55
C TYR A 188 1.97 -8.62 -14.05
N THR A 189 1.16 -9.19 -14.95
CA THR A 189 0.01 -10.02 -14.53
C THR A 189 0.45 -11.23 -13.69
N ARG A 190 1.68 -11.74 -13.90
CA ARG A 190 2.26 -12.82 -13.10
C ARG A 190 2.55 -12.40 -11.66
N LEU A 191 2.98 -11.15 -11.45
CA LEU A 191 3.21 -10.62 -10.10
C LEU A 191 1.90 -10.48 -9.33
N TYR A 192 0.84 -10.00 -9.98
CA TYR A 192 -0.48 -9.90 -9.35
C TYR A 192 -1.08 -11.28 -9.06
N ALA A 193 -0.88 -12.25 -9.97
CA ALA A 193 -1.25 -13.63 -9.73
C ALA A 193 -0.50 -14.21 -8.52
N GLU A 194 0.82 -14.06 -8.43
CA GLU A 194 1.60 -14.48 -7.25
C GLU A 194 1.14 -13.77 -5.97
N SER A 195 0.84 -12.47 -6.04
CA SER A 195 0.47 -11.66 -4.88
C SER A 195 -0.91 -11.99 -4.33
N TRP A 196 -1.89 -12.27 -5.19
CA TRP A 196 -3.31 -12.37 -4.80
C TRP A 196 -3.94 -13.76 -4.92
N LEU A 197 -3.20 -14.77 -5.39
CA LEU A 197 -3.69 -16.16 -5.41
C LEU A 197 -3.39 -16.94 -4.13
N ASP A 198 -2.61 -16.38 -3.21
CA ASP A 198 -2.50 -16.94 -1.86
C ASP A 198 -3.93 -17.10 -1.26
N PRO A 199 -4.34 -18.30 -0.80
CA PRO A 199 -5.73 -18.56 -0.46
C PRO A 199 -6.26 -17.67 0.66
N GLU A 200 -5.47 -17.45 1.71
CA GLU A 200 -5.78 -16.60 2.85
C GLU A 200 -5.91 -15.13 2.44
N VAL A 201 -4.98 -14.61 1.64
CA VAL A 201 -5.04 -13.24 1.11
C VAL A 201 -6.18 -13.07 0.11
N ARG A 202 -6.43 -14.04 -0.77
CA ARG A 202 -7.53 -14.02 -1.74
C ARG A 202 -8.88 -13.95 -1.02
N TRP A 203 -9.05 -14.75 0.03
CA TRP A 203 -10.24 -14.68 0.87
C TRP A 203 -10.35 -13.34 1.61
N LEU A 204 -9.25 -12.83 2.17
CA LEU A 204 -9.22 -11.54 2.85
C LEU A 204 -9.66 -10.39 1.93
N LEU A 205 -9.07 -10.31 0.72
CA LEU A 205 -9.40 -9.29 -0.28
C LEU A 205 -10.82 -9.44 -0.84
N SER A 206 -11.41 -10.64 -0.79
CA SER A 206 -12.80 -10.85 -1.20
C SER A 206 -13.84 -10.32 -0.20
N THR A 207 -13.44 -10.03 1.05
CA THR A 207 -14.39 -9.74 2.15
C THR A 207 -14.09 -8.42 2.87
N ILE A 208 -12.96 -7.77 2.58
CA ILE A 208 -12.58 -6.46 3.10
C ILE A 208 -12.30 -5.53 1.91
N PRO A 209 -12.96 -4.35 1.81
CA PRO A 209 -12.62 -3.39 0.78
C PRO A 209 -11.16 -2.94 0.94
N SER A 210 -10.45 -2.92 -0.18
CA SER A 210 -9.04 -2.54 -0.23
C SER A 210 -8.82 -1.28 -1.06
N LEU A 211 -8.07 -0.33 -0.52
CA LEU A 211 -7.63 0.89 -1.19
C LEU A 211 -6.10 0.87 -1.29
N MET A 212 -5.57 1.18 -2.47
CA MET A 212 -4.16 0.98 -2.80
C MET A 212 -3.52 2.24 -3.38
N ILE A 213 -2.22 2.41 -3.18
CA ILE A 213 -1.35 3.34 -3.91
C ILE A 213 -0.02 2.64 -4.13
N PHE A 214 0.59 2.77 -5.31
CA PHE A 214 1.90 2.16 -5.61
C PHE A 214 3.05 2.82 -4.83
N ASP A 215 4.19 2.14 -4.78
CA ASP A 215 5.50 2.74 -4.53
C ASP A 215 6.45 2.50 -5.72
N ASP A 216 7.75 2.65 -5.51
CA ASP A 216 8.77 2.40 -6.51
C ASP A 216 8.85 0.93 -6.95
N HIS A 217 8.85 -0.04 -6.04
CA HIS A 217 9.00 -1.46 -6.45
C HIS A 217 7.84 -1.97 -7.31
N ASP A 218 6.69 -1.30 -7.34
CA ASP A 218 5.66 -1.56 -8.35
C ASP A 218 6.17 -1.31 -9.79
N VAL A 219 7.24 -0.53 -9.96
CA VAL A 219 7.90 -0.24 -11.25
C VAL A 219 9.36 -0.73 -11.27
N VAL A 220 10.21 -0.14 -10.42
CA VAL A 220 11.61 -0.48 -10.15
C VAL A 220 12.07 0.34 -8.93
N ASP A 221 12.94 -0.21 -8.09
CA ASP A 221 13.62 0.50 -7.00
C ASP A 221 14.10 1.90 -7.45
N ASP A 222 13.93 2.89 -6.58
CA ASP A 222 14.31 4.29 -6.82
C ASP A 222 13.52 4.98 -7.97
N TRP A 223 12.35 4.44 -8.38
CA TRP A 223 11.55 5.02 -9.46
C TRP A 223 11.23 6.49 -9.19
N ASN A 224 11.64 7.34 -10.13
CA ASN A 224 11.54 8.79 -10.08
C ASN A 224 12.33 9.42 -8.90
N THR A 225 13.48 8.85 -8.52
CA THR A 225 14.35 9.41 -7.48
C THR A 225 15.06 10.71 -7.93
N SER A 226 15.38 10.92 -9.21
CA SER A 226 16.01 12.18 -9.67
C SER A 226 15.91 12.43 -11.18
N GLU A 227 16.17 13.67 -11.61
CA GLU A 227 16.30 14.01 -13.04
C GLU A 227 17.46 13.27 -13.71
N THR A 228 18.57 13.07 -12.97
CA THR A 228 19.72 12.31 -13.49
C THR A 228 19.38 10.84 -13.65
N TRP A 229 18.76 10.24 -12.63
CA TRP A 229 18.24 8.88 -12.69
C TRP A 229 17.25 8.71 -13.85
N GLN A 230 16.28 9.63 -13.99
CA GLN A 230 15.27 9.57 -15.05
C GLN A 230 15.91 9.64 -16.45
N ARG A 231 16.91 10.51 -16.65
CA ARG A 231 17.64 10.59 -17.91
C ARG A 231 18.41 9.30 -18.21
N GLU A 232 19.05 8.72 -17.19
CA GLU A 232 19.87 7.51 -17.33
C GLU A 232 19.00 6.28 -17.61
N ILE A 233 17.92 6.08 -16.85
CA ILE A 233 17.02 4.95 -17.06
C ILE A 233 16.29 5.04 -18.41
N ARG A 234 15.87 6.25 -18.83
CA ARG A 234 15.24 6.47 -20.16
C ARG A 234 16.20 6.26 -21.32
N ALA A 235 17.51 6.35 -21.09
CA ALA A 235 18.51 6.04 -22.10
C ALA A 235 18.71 4.52 -22.29
N THR A 236 18.17 3.69 -21.41
CA THR A 236 18.22 2.23 -21.57
C THR A 236 17.20 1.76 -22.62
N GLY A 237 17.50 0.66 -23.31
CA GLY A 237 16.62 0.11 -24.36
C GLY A 237 15.36 -0.58 -23.85
N TRP A 238 15.27 -0.88 -22.54
CA TRP A 238 14.19 -1.68 -21.96
C TRP A 238 13.19 -0.84 -21.14
N TRP A 239 13.58 0.35 -20.68
CA TRP A 239 12.78 1.15 -19.75
C TRP A 239 11.39 1.51 -20.27
N ARG A 240 11.27 1.88 -21.56
CA ARG A 240 9.98 2.31 -22.11
C ARG A 240 8.92 1.21 -21.98
N GLU A 241 9.27 -0.04 -22.27
CA GLU A 241 8.29 -1.13 -22.15
C GLU A 241 7.93 -1.41 -20.69
N ARG A 242 8.93 -1.33 -19.80
CA ARG A 242 8.74 -1.45 -18.35
C ARG A 242 7.72 -0.45 -17.83
N ILE A 243 7.94 0.85 -18.07
CA ILE A 243 7.11 1.90 -17.46
C ILE A 243 5.67 1.86 -17.99
N LEU A 244 5.50 1.58 -19.28
CA LEU A 244 4.16 1.44 -19.86
C LEU A 244 3.43 0.22 -19.30
N GLY A 245 4.12 -0.92 -19.16
CA GLY A 245 3.56 -2.11 -18.52
C GLY A 245 3.20 -1.87 -17.05
N GLY A 246 4.07 -1.19 -16.30
CA GLY A 246 3.90 -0.85 -14.90
C GLY A 246 2.68 0.04 -14.67
N LEU A 247 2.59 1.19 -15.35
CA LEU A 247 1.46 2.11 -15.21
C LEU A 247 0.14 1.51 -15.72
N THR A 248 0.17 0.75 -16.82
CA THR A 248 -1.03 0.09 -17.35
C THR A 248 -1.55 -0.97 -16.39
N SER A 249 -0.66 -1.80 -15.84
CA SER A 249 -1.05 -2.82 -14.85
C SER A 249 -1.49 -2.19 -13.54
N TYR A 250 -0.82 -1.14 -13.06
CA TYR A 250 -1.26 -0.38 -11.89
C TYR A 250 -2.69 0.18 -12.08
N TRP A 251 -3.01 0.71 -13.27
CA TRP A 251 -4.35 1.19 -13.56
C TRP A 251 -5.40 0.08 -13.42
N VAL A 252 -5.17 -1.07 -14.06
CA VAL A 252 -6.11 -2.21 -14.11
C VAL A 252 -6.31 -2.86 -12.74
N TYR A 253 -5.20 -3.17 -12.07
CA TYR A 253 -5.19 -4.01 -10.87
C TYR A 253 -5.43 -3.16 -9.60
N GLN A 254 -4.90 -1.95 -9.51
CA GLN A 254 -4.93 -1.17 -8.26
C GLN A 254 -5.81 0.09 -8.36
N HIS A 255 -5.53 0.99 -9.30
CA HIS A 255 -6.13 2.34 -9.32
C HIS A 255 -7.63 2.33 -9.65
N LEU A 256 -8.05 1.58 -10.68
CA LEU A 256 -9.45 1.55 -11.11
C LEU A 256 -10.40 1.17 -9.96
N GLY A 257 -9.97 0.23 -9.11
CA GLY A 257 -10.74 -0.18 -7.93
C GLY A 257 -10.78 0.85 -6.80
N ASN A 258 -9.97 1.91 -6.83
CA ASN A 258 -10.04 2.98 -5.81
C ASN A 258 -11.16 3.99 -6.09
N LEU A 259 -11.63 4.05 -7.34
CA LEU A 259 -12.65 5.00 -7.78
C LEU A 259 -14.03 4.60 -7.25
N THR A 260 -14.82 5.60 -6.87
CA THR A 260 -16.22 5.41 -6.48
C THR A 260 -17.07 5.02 -7.70
N PRO A 261 -18.22 4.34 -7.52
CA PRO A 261 -19.14 4.07 -8.63
C PRO A 261 -19.52 5.32 -9.44
N ALA A 262 -19.64 6.47 -8.76
CA ALA A 262 -19.98 7.74 -9.39
C ALA A 262 -18.84 8.35 -10.20
N GLU A 263 -17.58 8.13 -9.80
CA GLU A 263 -16.39 8.50 -10.58
C GLU A 263 -16.21 7.55 -11.76
N LEU A 264 -16.33 6.23 -11.55
CA LEU A 264 -16.25 5.21 -12.61
C LEU A 264 -17.25 5.49 -13.74
N ALA A 265 -18.48 5.89 -13.40
CA ALA A 265 -19.51 6.22 -14.39
C ALA A 265 -19.23 7.50 -15.20
N ARG A 266 -18.20 8.28 -14.82
CA ARG A 266 -17.80 9.53 -15.47
C ARG A 266 -16.34 9.50 -15.93
N ASP A 267 -15.67 8.35 -15.83
CA ASP A 267 -14.25 8.23 -16.13
C ASP A 267 -14.04 8.00 -17.65
N PRO A 268 -13.51 9.01 -18.39
CA PRO A 268 -13.39 8.92 -19.84
C PRO A 268 -12.35 7.88 -20.28
N LEU A 269 -11.36 7.57 -19.44
CA LEU A 269 -10.37 6.55 -19.76
C LEU A 269 -10.99 5.15 -19.63
N PHE A 270 -11.77 4.92 -18.60
CA PHE A 270 -12.47 3.65 -18.41
C PHE A 270 -13.49 3.39 -19.52
N ASP A 271 -14.25 4.41 -19.91
CA ASP A 271 -15.18 4.30 -21.04
C ASP A 271 -14.43 3.95 -22.33
N ALA A 272 -13.34 4.67 -22.65
CA ALA A 272 -12.52 4.39 -23.83
C ALA A 272 -11.92 2.97 -23.83
N VAL A 273 -11.48 2.46 -22.68
CA VAL A 273 -10.97 1.08 -22.54
C VAL A 273 -12.06 0.05 -22.82
N ARG A 274 -13.28 0.27 -22.33
CA ARG A 274 -14.41 -0.65 -22.54
C ARG A 274 -14.89 -0.66 -23.99
N GLU A 275 -14.79 0.46 -24.69
CA GLU A 275 -15.23 0.61 -26.09
C GLU A 275 -14.20 0.09 -27.11
N ALA A 276 -12.90 0.06 -26.77
CA ALA A 276 -11.82 -0.28 -27.69
C ALA A 276 -11.77 -1.76 -28.15
N GLY A 277 -12.56 -2.65 -27.54
CA GLY A 277 -12.52 -4.09 -27.77
C GLY A 277 -11.28 -4.79 -27.19
N ASP A 278 -10.09 -4.19 -27.30
CA ASP A 278 -8.93 -4.42 -26.43
C ASP A 278 -8.31 -3.05 -26.07
N GLY A 279 -8.38 -2.67 -24.79
CA GLY A 279 -7.99 -1.36 -24.31
C GLY A 279 -6.48 -1.16 -24.12
N ILE A 280 -5.63 -2.11 -24.49
CA ILE A 280 -4.18 -1.99 -24.26
C ILE A 280 -3.57 -0.75 -24.91
N ASP A 281 -3.93 -0.41 -26.14
CA ASP A 281 -3.36 0.75 -26.82
C ASP A 281 -3.84 2.06 -26.19
N VAL A 282 -5.09 2.10 -25.73
CA VAL A 282 -5.67 3.23 -24.98
C VAL A 282 -4.88 3.46 -23.69
N LEU A 283 -4.66 2.41 -22.92
CA LEU A 283 -3.92 2.49 -21.65
C LEU A 283 -2.44 2.78 -21.85
N ARG A 284 -1.79 2.19 -22.86
CA ARG A 284 -0.39 2.50 -23.17
C ARG A 284 -0.20 3.95 -23.59
N ALA A 285 -1.12 4.50 -24.39
CA ALA A 285 -1.09 5.90 -24.76
C ALA A 285 -1.31 6.82 -23.56
N PHE A 286 -2.19 6.44 -22.62
CA PHE A 286 -2.37 7.15 -21.35
C PHE A 286 -1.11 7.08 -20.47
N ALA A 287 -0.55 5.89 -20.27
CA ALA A 287 0.67 5.66 -19.51
C ALA A 287 1.87 6.44 -20.08
N GLU A 288 2.01 6.49 -21.40
CA GLU A 288 3.07 7.26 -22.06
C GLU A 288 2.93 8.76 -21.80
N ARG A 289 1.71 9.30 -21.86
CA ARG A 289 1.45 10.71 -21.49
C ARG A 289 1.74 10.97 -20.01
N ALA A 290 1.30 10.07 -19.13
CA ALA A 290 1.50 10.18 -17.69
C ALA A 290 2.99 10.14 -17.30
N ASP A 291 3.80 9.28 -17.92
CA ASP A 291 5.26 9.25 -17.70
C ASP A 291 5.95 10.52 -18.24
N GLN A 292 5.52 11.03 -19.39
CA GLN A 292 6.13 12.21 -20.01
C GLN A 292 5.78 13.51 -19.29
N ASP A 293 4.52 13.67 -18.89
CA ASP A 293 4.00 14.81 -18.15
C ASP A 293 3.10 14.32 -17.00
N PRO A 294 3.64 14.29 -15.77
CA PRO A 294 2.90 13.92 -14.57
C PRO A 294 1.57 14.67 -14.39
N THR A 295 1.45 15.89 -14.92
CA THR A 295 0.25 16.72 -14.74
C THR A 295 -0.94 16.29 -15.61
N THR A 296 -0.76 15.29 -16.47
CA THR A 296 -1.79 14.72 -17.35
C THR A 296 -2.60 13.59 -16.70
N ALA A 297 -2.14 13.07 -15.56
CA ALA A 297 -2.80 12.02 -14.82
C ALA A 297 -2.84 12.37 -13.33
N ARG A 298 -3.85 11.88 -12.62
CA ARG A 298 -3.93 11.96 -11.15
C ARG A 298 -4.18 10.56 -10.61
N TRP A 299 -3.22 10.03 -9.88
CA TRP A 299 -3.36 8.75 -9.17
C TRP A 299 -3.84 8.94 -7.72
N SER A 300 -3.69 10.16 -7.17
CA SER A 300 -4.25 10.58 -5.89
C SER A 300 -5.79 10.52 -5.89
N TYR A 301 -6.40 10.18 -4.76
CA TYR A 301 -7.86 10.10 -4.63
C TYR A 301 -8.34 10.39 -3.21
N ARG A 302 -9.63 10.66 -3.08
CA ARG A 302 -10.30 10.88 -1.80
C ARG A 302 -11.32 9.80 -1.53
N ARG A 303 -11.41 9.36 -0.27
CA ARG A 303 -12.50 8.52 0.22
C ARG A 303 -13.03 9.06 1.53
N ASP A 304 -14.34 9.28 1.60
CA ASP A 304 -15.02 9.61 2.84
C ASP A 304 -15.74 8.37 3.40
N PHE A 305 -15.50 8.07 4.67
CA PHE A 305 -16.17 7.05 5.47
C PHE A 305 -17.00 7.75 6.54
N GLY A 306 -18.18 8.24 6.17
CA GLY A 306 -18.99 9.10 7.03
C GLY A 306 -18.19 10.35 7.46
N ARG A 307 -17.87 10.44 8.75
CA ARG A 307 -17.10 11.57 9.33
C ARG A 307 -15.58 11.33 9.37
N VAL A 308 -15.05 10.35 8.64
CA VAL A 308 -13.61 10.15 8.47
C VAL A 308 -13.25 10.40 7.01
N ARG A 309 -12.31 11.32 6.74
CA ARG A 309 -11.81 11.60 5.39
C ARG A 309 -10.44 10.99 5.20
N LEU A 310 -10.26 10.23 4.12
CA LEU A 310 -8.98 9.75 3.62
C LEU A 310 -8.61 10.51 2.35
N LEU A 311 -7.42 11.09 2.34
CA LEU A 311 -6.76 11.64 1.15
C LEU A 311 -5.54 10.78 0.85
N MET A 312 -5.58 10.01 -0.23
CA MET A 312 -4.44 9.21 -0.68
C MET A 312 -3.63 10.03 -1.67
N ALA A 313 -2.37 10.34 -1.34
CA ALA A 313 -1.47 11.10 -2.18
C ALA A 313 -0.51 10.18 -2.92
N ASP A 314 -0.40 10.37 -4.24
CA ASP A 314 0.65 9.76 -5.06
C ASP A 314 1.99 10.48 -4.84
N THR A 315 2.95 9.80 -4.21
CA THR A 315 4.30 10.33 -3.94
C THR A 315 5.38 9.82 -4.89
N ARG A 316 5.00 9.20 -6.02
CA ARG A 316 5.92 8.64 -7.02
C ARG A 316 5.73 9.23 -8.41
N ALA A 317 4.56 9.08 -9.01
CA ALA A 317 4.33 9.54 -10.38
C ALA A 317 4.09 11.06 -10.44
N ALA A 318 3.55 11.68 -9.38
CA ALA A 318 3.33 13.12 -9.29
C ALA A 318 4.60 13.98 -9.08
N ARG A 319 5.78 13.37 -8.98
CA ARG A 319 7.03 14.06 -8.66
C ARG A 319 7.47 15.00 -9.79
N VAL A 320 7.93 16.19 -9.41
CA VAL A 320 8.69 17.10 -10.29
C VAL A 320 10.17 16.87 -10.02
N LEU A 321 10.90 16.38 -11.02
CA LEU A 321 12.30 15.94 -10.86
C LEU A 321 13.38 16.99 -11.14
N PRO A 322 13.20 17.98 -12.05
CA PRO A 322 14.24 18.98 -12.33
C PRO A 322 14.72 19.68 -11.07
N GLU A 323 16.04 19.63 -10.81
CA GLU A 323 16.62 19.94 -9.48
C GLU A 323 16.25 21.35 -8.97
N HIS A 324 16.19 22.34 -9.86
CA HIS A 324 15.91 23.73 -9.52
C HIS A 324 14.47 24.01 -9.05
N ARG A 325 13.55 23.07 -9.26
CA ARG A 325 12.12 23.20 -8.91
C ARG A 325 11.53 21.87 -8.42
N ARG A 326 12.38 21.01 -7.87
CA ARG A 326 12.03 19.65 -7.49
C ARG A 326 10.92 19.66 -6.44
N ALA A 327 9.88 18.85 -6.63
CA ALA A 327 8.73 18.78 -5.74
C ALA A 327 8.21 17.33 -5.62
N MET A 328 7.78 16.94 -4.42
CA MET A 328 7.18 15.61 -4.18
C MET A 328 5.86 15.49 -4.92
N LEU A 329 5.04 16.55 -4.84
CA LEU A 329 3.81 16.73 -5.59
C LEU A 329 3.96 17.99 -6.43
N ASP A 330 3.53 17.96 -7.68
CA ASP A 330 3.41 19.17 -8.49
C ASP A 330 2.39 20.17 -7.89
N ASP A 331 2.35 21.38 -8.44
CA ASP A 331 1.52 22.45 -7.92
C ASP A 331 0.01 22.15 -7.98
N LYS A 332 -0.46 21.47 -9.03
CA LYS A 332 -1.87 21.08 -9.18
C LYS A 332 -2.23 20.00 -8.17
N GLU A 333 -1.38 18.99 -7.97
CA GLU A 333 -1.60 17.93 -6.98
C GLU A 333 -1.59 18.47 -5.54
N MET A 334 -0.61 19.31 -5.19
CA MET A 334 -0.55 19.92 -3.86
C MET A 334 -1.73 20.87 -3.62
N HIS A 335 -2.19 21.59 -4.65
CA HIS A 335 -3.40 22.40 -4.56
C HIS A 335 -4.64 21.54 -4.35
N TRP A 336 -4.82 20.49 -5.15
CA TRP A 336 -5.93 19.55 -5.00
C TRP A 336 -5.94 18.93 -3.60
N LEU A 337 -4.80 18.45 -3.08
CA LEU A 337 -4.71 17.86 -1.74
C LEU A 337 -5.20 18.85 -0.66
N ARG A 338 -4.78 20.12 -0.78
CA ARG A 338 -5.19 21.20 0.12
C ARG A 338 -6.68 21.52 -0.01
N GLU A 339 -7.19 21.63 -1.23
CA GLU A 339 -8.63 21.86 -1.47
C GLU A 339 -9.46 20.74 -0.86
N GLN A 340 -9.10 19.48 -1.12
CA GLN A 340 -9.81 18.31 -0.59
C GLN A 340 -9.74 18.20 0.94
N ALA A 341 -8.64 18.63 1.56
CA ALA A 341 -8.55 18.72 3.02
C ALA A 341 -9.46 19.80 3.60
N LEU A 342 -9.64 20.93 2.90
CA LEU A 342 -10.42 22.07 3.39
C LEU A 342 -11.89 22.06 2.95
N GLU A 343 -12.26 21.20 1.99
CA GLU A 343 -13.59 21.11 1.41
C GLU A 343 -14.65 20.79 2.48
N GLY A 344 -15.71 21.62 2.53
CA GLY A 344 -16.76 21.55 3.56
C GLY A 344 -16.34 22.11 4.93
N GLY A 345 -15.10 22.61 5.06
CA GLY A 345 -14.50 23.10 6.29
C GLY A 345 -13.93 21.98 7.18
N PRO A 346 -12.89 22.25 8.00
CA PRO A 346 -12.28 21.23 8.88
C PRO A 346 -13.22 20.56 9.89
N GLY A 347 -14.41 21.13 10.15
CA GLY A 347 -15.45 20.55 11.02
C GLY A 347 -16.36 19.53 10.33
N SER A 348 -16.26 19.38 9.00
CA SER A 348 -17.05 18.43 8.21
C SER A 348 -16.74 16.96 8.55
N TYR A 349 -15.56 16.69 9.10
CA TYR A 349 -15.10 15.37 9.53
C TYR A 349 -14.49 15.41 10.94
N ASP A 350 -14.50 14.28 11.63
CA ASP A 350 -13.88 14.13 12.96
C ASP A 350 -12.43 13.67 12.87
N HIS A 351 -12.04 13.01 11.78
CA HIS A 351 -10.68 12.51 11.56
C HIS A 351 -10.25 12.72 10.11
N LEU A 352 -9.06 13.28 9.91
CA LEU A 352 -8.39 13.35 8.61
C LEU A 352 -7.25 12.33 8.57
N LEU A 353 -7.27 11.45 7.57
CA LEU A 353 -6.21 10.51 7.24
C LEU A 353 -5.56 10.96 5.93
N ILE A 354 -4.23 11.04 5.89
CA ILE A 354 -3.46 11.32 4.68
C ILE A 354 -2.61 10.09 4.41
N GLY A 355 -2.93 9.32 3.38
CA GLY A 355 -2.11 8.21 2.92
C GLY A 355 -1.00 8.71 2.00
N SER A 356 0.20 8.20 2.18
CA SER A 356 1.40 8.53 1.41
C SER A 356 2.30 7.31 1.41
N SER A 357 2.83 6.87 0.27
CA SER A 357 3.72 5.70 0.27
C SER A 357 4.96 5.97 1.14
N LEU A 358 5.46 7.20 1.06
CA LEU A 358 6.64 7.66 1.80
C LEU A 358 6.30 8.39 3.12
N PRO A 359 7.06 8.19 4.20
CA PRO A 359 6.92 8.94 5.43
C PRO A 359 7.22 10.45 5.29
N TRP A 360 6.32 11.28 5.82
CA TRP A 360 6.52 12.73 5.99
C TRP A 360 7.58 13.06 7.06
N LEU A 361 7.53 12.41 8.24
CA LEU A 361 8.39 12.61 9.41
C LEU A 361 9.33 11.44 9.68
N LEU A 362 10.51 11.49 9.09
CA LEU A 362 11.57 10.49 9.23
C LEU A 362 12.30 10.51 10.60
N PRO A 363 13.11 9.47 10.91
CA PRO A 363 14.11 9.58 11.96
C PRO A 363 14.98 10.83 11.74
N PRO A 364 15.20 11.69 12.75
CA PRO A 364 15.80 13.01 12.55
C PRO A 364 17.15 13.02 11.83
N LEU A 365 18.01 12.03 12.06
CA LEU A 365 19.26 11.91 11.33
C LEU A 365 19.03 11.71 9.83
N ILE A 366 18.10 10.83 9.47
CA ILE A 366 17.78 10.51 8.07
C ILE A 366 17.16 11.73 7.41
N HIS A 367 16.18 12.37 8.07
CA HIS A 367 15.60 13.63 7.59
C HIS A 367 16.67 14.70 7.33
N ASP A 368 17.53 14.97 8.32
CA ASP A 368 18.59 15.98 8.20
C ASP A 368 19.62 15.59 7.11
N ALA A 369 19.87 14.30 6.90
CA ALA A 369 20.78 13.79 5.87
C ALA A 369 20.20 13.96 4.46
N GLU A 370 18.90 13.70 4.25
CA GLU A 370 18.22 13.93 2.97
C GLU A 370 18.13 15.42 2.63
N THR A 371 17.80 16.25 3.62
CA THR A 371 17.81 17.70 3.46
C THR A 371 19.21 18.23 3.13
N TRP A 372 20.25 17.70 3.80
CA TRP A 372 21.65 18.00 3.47
C TRP A 372 22.01 17.54 2.05
N ASN A 373 21.66 16.31 1.67
CA ASN A 373 21.91 15.76 0.35
C ASN A 373 21.27 16.61 -0.74
N THR A 374 20.01 16.99 -0.56
CA THR A 374 19.27 17.85 -1.49
C THR A 374 19.96 19.19 -1.69
N ALA A 375 20.40 19.83 -0.62
CA ALA A 375 21.14 21.09 -0.73
C ALA A 375 22.51 20.91 -1.42
N LEU A 376 23.19 19.77 -1.24
CA LEU A 376 24.41 19.48 -2.00
C LEU A 376 24.11 19.36 -3.49
N CYS A 377 23.09 18.59 -3.87
CA CYS A 377 22.65 18.39 -5.25
C CYS A 377 22.26 19.72 -5.92
N GLY A 378 21.53 20.57 -5.20
CA GLY A 378 21.22 21.95 -5.62
C GLY A 378 22.43 22.91 -5.67
N GLY A 379 23.64 22.43 -5.37
CA GLY A 379 24.87 23.19 -5.59
C GLY A 379 25.32 24.08 -4.44
N ALA A 380 24.76 23.94 -3.22
CA ALA A 380 25.11 24.78 -2.06
C ALA A 380 26.61 24.77 -1.71
N ARG A 381 27.36 23.76 -2.17
CA ARG A 381 28.81 23.60 -1.98
C ARG A 381 29.59 23.49 -3.30
N GLY A 382 28.97 23.86 -4.41
CA GLY A 382 29.56 23.86 -5.74
C GLY A 382 29.50 22.51 -6.49
N PRO A 383 29.94 22.46 -7.76
CA PRO A 383 29.62 21.36 -8.68
C PRO A 383 30.22 20.00 -8.33
N ARG A 384 31.33 19.95 -7.58
CA ARG A 384 31.92 18.68 -7.10
C ARG A 384 31.03 18.02 -6.06
N TRP A 385 30.52 18.82 -5.12
CA TRP A 385 29.60 18.36 -4.08
C TRP A 385 28.22 18.01 -4.64
N ALA A 386 27.75 18.72 -5.67
CA ALA A 386 26.51 18.38 -6.36
C ALA A 386 26.57 16.98 -6.97
N ARG A 387 27.64 16.65 -7.70
CA ARG A 387 27.83 15.31 -8.27
C ARG A 387 27.94 14.23 -7.20
N PHE A 388 28.69 14.50 -6.13
CA PHE A 388 28.79 13.57 -5.01
C PHE A 388 27.43 13.36 -4.32
N GLY A 389 26.68 14.44 -4.09
CA GLY A 389 25.34 14.39 -3.53
C GLY A 389 24.41 13.53 -4.38
N GLU A 390 24.44 13.70 -5.69
CA GLU A 390 23.61 12.91 -6.61
C GLU A 390 23.97 11.42 -6.57
N THR A 391 25.27 11.09 -6.59
CA THR A 391 25.72 9.70 -6.42
C THR A 391 25.31 9.12 -5.07
N LEU A 392 25.29 9.92 -4.02
CA LEU A 392 24.84 9.47 -2.70
C LEU A 392 23.32 9.30 -2.65
N ARG A 393 22.57 10.16 -3.34
CA ARG A 393 21.10 10.13 -3.38
C ARG A 393 20.59 8.79 -3.91
N GLN A 394 21.08 8.39 -5.08
CA GLN A 394 20.70 7.14 -5.78
C GLN A 394 21.30 5.86 -5.16
N ARG A 395 22.15 5.96 -4.14
CA ARG A 395 22.79 4.78 -3.51
C ARG A 395 22.24 4.48 -2.12
N ALA A 396 21.47 5.40 -1.59
CA ALA A 396 20.99 5.38 -0.21
C ALA A 396 19.53 5.81 -0.12
N ASP A 397 18.83 5.81 -1.26
CA ASP A 397 17.38 5.96 -1.39
C ASP A 397 16.89 7.23 -0.68
N LEU A 398 17.62 8.34 -0.91
CA LEU A 398 17.38 9.62 -0.26
C LEU A 398 16.28 10.41 -0.96
N GLU A 399 15.06 9.88 -0.90
CA GLU A 399 13.96 10.33 -1.75
C GLU A 399 12.61 10.51 -1.03
N HIS A 400 12.60 10.54 0.30
CA HIS A 400 11.39 10.83 1.06
C HIS A 400 11.02 12.31 1.02
N TRP A 401 9.94 12.69 1.72
CA TRP A 401 9.51 14.09 1.83
C TRP A 401 10.64 15.05 2.24
N ALA A 402 11.64 14.61 3.02
CA ALA A 402 12.77 15.45 3.43
C ALA A 402 13.75 15.78 2.28
N ALA A 403 13.74 14.99 1.22
CA ALA A 403 14.42 15.27 -0.05
C ALA A 403 13.68 16.29 -0.93
N PHE A 404 12.49 16.74 -0.52
CA PHE A 404 11.68 17.74 -1.21
C PHE A 404 11.24 18.85 -0.24
N PRO A 405 12.16 19.74 0.19
CA PRO A 405 11.92 20.67 1.29
C PRO A 405 10.69 21.58 1.12
N ASP A 406 10.42 22.05 -0.09
CA ASP A 406 9.25 22.89 -0.37
C ASP A 406 7.93 22.13 -0.27
N SER A 407 7.86 20.92 -0.82
CA SER A 407 6.67 20.07 -0.68
C SER A 407 6.46 19.64 0.77
N PHE A 408 7.53 19.32 1.50
CA PHE A 408 7.48 19.05 2.94
C PHE A 408 6.89 20.23 3.72
N ARG A 409 7.34 21.45 3.42
CA ARG A 409 6.85 22.68 4.03
C ARG A 409 5.37 22.89 3.72
N ARG A 410 4.95 22.81 2.45
CA ARG A 410 3.55 23.00 2.02
C ARG A 410 2.60 21.97 2.63
N LEU A 411 3.01 20.70 2.70
CA LEU A 411 2.23 19.67 3.39
C LEU A 411 2.11 19.98 4.89
N SER A 412 3.21 20.40 5.52
CA SER A 412 3.21 20.77 6.94
C SER A 412 2.29 21.95 7.22
N GLU A 413 2.33 23.00 6.38
CA GLU A 413 1.48 24.18 6.47
C GLU A 413 -0.01 23.82 6.33
N MET A 414 -0.36 22.96 5.36
CA MET A 414 -1.72 22.46 5.19
C MET A 414 -2.21 21.68 6.42
N ILE A 415 -1.37 20.79 6.96
CA ILE A 415 -1.69 20.01 8.15
C ILE A 415 -1.88 20.94 9.36
N GLU A 416 -1.00 21.93 9.54
CA GLU A 416 -1.09 22.90 10.63
C GLU A 416 -2.36 23.76 10.51
N GLU A 417 -2.77 24.15 9.31
CA GLU A 417 -4.00 24.90 9.09
C GLU A 417 -5.25 24.10 9.44
N VAL A 418 -5.36 22.87 8.95
CA VAL A 418 -6.47 21.97 9.31
C VAL A 418 -6.50 21.74 10.82
N ALA A 419 -5.33 21.47 11.42
CA ALA A 419 -5.22 21.17 12.84
C ALA A 419 -5.43 22.39 13.75
N GLY A 420 -5.17 23.60 13.25
CA GLY A 420 -5.32 24.87 13.98
C GLY A 420 -6.71 25.50 13.87
N HIS A 421 -7.54 25.06 12.92
CA HIS A 421 -8.87 25.60 12.69
C HIS A 421 -9.77 25.54 13.95
N PRO A 422 -10.65 26.52 14.21
CA PRO A 422 -11.55 26.49 15.38
C PRO A 422 -12.34 25.19 15.52
N ASP A 423 -12.84 24.68 14.38
CA ASP A 423 -13.58 23.43 14.26
C ASP A 423 -12.70 22.27 13.78
N ALA A 424 -11.41 22.27 14.10
CA ALA A 424 -10.48 21.24 13.67
C ALA A 424 -10.98 19.81 13.99
N PRO A 425 -10.59 18.81 13.17
CA PRO A 425 -10.84 17.42 13.50
C PRO A 425 -10.19 17.03 14.82
N ALA A 426 -10.62 15.91 15.41
CA ALA A 426 -9.98 15.36 16.60
C ALA A 426 -8.56 14.89 16.30
N THR A 427 -8.33 14.32 15.11
CA THR A 427 -6.99 13.89 14.67
C THR A 427 -6.70 14.24 13.21
N VAL A 428 -5.43 14.49 12.92
CA VAL A 428 -4.84 14.45 11.57
C VAL A 428 -3.73 13.41 11.58
N CYS A 429 -3.88 12.32 10.83
CA CYS A 429 -2.94 11.21 10.81
C CYS A 429 -2.35 11.03 9.40
N VAL A 430 -1.03 11.13 9.26
CA VAL A 430 -0.32 10.73 8.04
C VAL A 430 0.03 9.24 8.16
N LEU A 431 -0.46 8.41 7.24
CA LEU A 431 -0.24 6.97 7.17
C LEU A 431 0.81 6.69 6.08
N SER A 432 1.86 5.92 6.39
CA SER A 432 2.97 5.70 5.46
C SER A 432 3.67 4.35 5.57
N GLY A 433 4.48 4.05 4.55
CA GLY A 433 5.20 2.79 4.34
C GLY A 433 6.70 2.92 4.10
N ASP A 434 7.22 2.13 3.15
CA ASP A 434 8.57 2.16 2.54
C ASP A 434 9.73 1.73 3.45
N VAL A 435 9.90 2.34 4.62
CA VAL A 435 11.18 2.28 5.37
C VAL A 435 11.48 0.98 6.14
N HIS A 436 10.76 -0.10 5.86
CA HIS A 436 10.84 -1.43 6.48
C HIS A 436 10.87 -1.47 8.02
N HIS A 437 10.27 -0.50 8.70
CA HIS A 437 10.03 -0.55 10.14
C HIS A 437 8.85 0.34 10.53
N ALA A 438 8.21 0.02 11.65
CA ALA A 438 7.08 0.77 12.14
C ALA A 438 7.47 1.75 13.24
N TYR A 439 6.83 2.92 13.26
CA TYR A 439 6.98 3.90 14.33
C TYR A 439 5.80 4.88 14.36
N VAL A 440 5.72 5.61 15.48
CA VAL A 440 4.83 6.78 15.60
C VAL A 440 5.69 8.01 15.80
N ALA A 441 5.45 9.05 15.02
CA ALA A 441 6.09 10.35 15.17
C ALA A 441 5.03 11.43 15.47
N GLU A 442 5.38 12.35 16.36
CA GLU A 442 4.51 13.46 16.75
C GLU A 442 5.21 14.79 16.50
N PRO A 443 4.65 15.67 15.64
CA PRO A 443 5.13 17.03 15.52
C PRO A 443 4.99 17.79 16.85
N ARG A 444 5.90 18.72 17.04
CA ARG A 444 6.01 19.61 18.19
C ARG A 444 6.07 21.01 17.61
N HIS A 445 5.07 21.79 17.96
CA HIS A 445 5.05 23.20 17.60
C HIS A 445 6.22 23.93 18.31
N PRO A 446 6.98 24.78 17.61
CA PRO A 446 8.08 25.52 18.22
C PRO A 446 7.56 26.39 19.38
N ARG A 447 8.25 26.36 20.54
CA ARG A 447 7.90 27.16 21.74
C ARG A 447 7.83 28.68 21.52
N ARG A 448 8.29 29.17 20.38
CA ARG A 448 8.35 30.61 20.01
C ARG A 448 7.44 30.96 18.83
N SER A 449 6.58 30.04 18.39
CA SER A 449 5.60 30.36 17.36
C SER A 449 4.54 31.31 17.91
N THR A 450 4.14 32.28 17.11
CA THR A 450 3.01 33.18 17.39
C THR A 450 1.66 32.56 16.99
N ALA A 451 1.68 31.43 16.27
CA ALA A 451 0.47 30.70 15.90
C ALA A 451 -0.12 29.97 17.12
N PRO A 452 -1.46 29.88 17.23
CA PRO A 452 -2.10 29.11 18.28
C PRO A 452 -1.71 27.61 18.18
N PRO A 453 -1.62 26.89 19.30
CA PRO A 453 -1.32 25.46 19.27
C PRO A 453 -2.41 24.70 18.50
N PRO A 454 -2.06 23.59 17.82
CA PRO A 454 -3.04 22.80 17.10
C PRO A 454 -4.11 22.27 18.07
N ARG A 455 -5.38 22.39 17.67
CA ARG A 455 -6.54 21.83 18.37
C ARG A 455 -6.71 20.34 18.07
N ALA A 456 -6.35 19.92 16.84
CA ALA A 456 -6.30 18.52 16.47
C ALA A 456 -5.02 17.83 16.99
N ARG A 457 -5.12 16.53 17.26
CA ARG A 457 -3.95 15.70 17.47
C ARG A 457 -3.33 15.31 16.13
N VAL A 458 -2.14 15.81 15.83
CA VAL A 458 -1.40 15.47 14.61
C VAL A 458 -0.41 14.33 14.88
N LEU A 459 -0.41 13.29 14.04
CA LEU A 459 0.55 12.18 14.10
C LEU A 459 1.00 11.74 12.71
N GLN A 460 2.20 11.19 12.63
CA GLN A 460 2.58 10.26 11.57
C GLN A 460 2.64 8.85 12.13
N LEU A 461 2.03 7.93 11.39
CA LEU A 461 1.97 6.50 11.66
C LEU A 461 2.59 5.77 10.47
N THR A 462 3.78 5.24 10.66
CA THR A 462 4.50 4.50 9.62
C THR A 462 4.45 3.02 9.96
N CYS A 463 4.03 2.18 9.01
CA CYS A 463 3.86 0.74 9.19
C CYS A 463 4.38 -0.04 7.97
N SER A 464 5.65 -0.44 8.06
CA SER A 464 6.30 -1.38 7.16
C SER A 464 7.24 -2.32 7.96
N PRO A 465 7.55 -3.52 7.46
CA PRO A 465 6.93 -4.19 6.33
C PRO A 465 5.72 -5.05 6.72
N ALA A 466 4.85 -5.36 5.76
CA ALA A 466 3.80 -6.37 5.89
C ALA A 466 4.36 -7.78 5.66
N HIS A 467 5.33 -7.95 4.77
CA HIS A 467 6.07 -9.19 4.57
C HIS A 467 7.44 -8.90 3.96
N ASN A 468 8.45 -8.61 4.79
CA ASN A 468 9.83 -8.34 4.36
C ASN A 468 10.82 -8.59 5.52
N SER A 469 12.11 -8.67 5.23
CA SER A 469 13.17 -8.88 6.21
C SER A 469 14.17 -7.72 6.24
N VAL A 470 14.34 -7.10 7.41
CA VAL A 470 15.42 -6.10 7.61
C VAL A 470 16.64 -6.73 8.28
N PRO A 471 17.84 -6.66 7.68
CA PRO A 471 19.11 -7.07 8.30
C PRO A 471 19.41 -6.37 9.63
N ALA A 472 20.06 -7.07 10.57
CA ALA A 472 20.37 -6.55 11.91
C ALA A 472 21.18 -5.22 11.92
N PRO A 473 22.19 -5.02 11.04
CA PRO A 473 22.92 -3.75 10.98
C PRO A 473 22.01 -2.56 10.63
N LEU A 474 21.09 -2.73 9.67
CA LEU A 474 20.12 -1.70 9.29
C LEU A 474 19.18 -1.37 10.46
N ARG A 475 18.73 -2.38 11.21
CA ARG A 475 17.93 -2.16 12.44
C ARG A 475 18.68 -1.34 13.49
N ALA A 476 20.00 -1.47 13.58
CA ALA A 476 20.83 -0.65 14.47
C ALA A 476 20.94 0.79 13.94
N GLY A 477 21.12 0.97 12.62
CA GLY A 477 21.10 2.28 11.95
C GLY A 477 19.80 3.05 12.19
N PHE A 478 18.64 2.41 12.00
CA PHE A 478 17.34 3.04 12.26
C PHE A 478 17.19 3.47 13.72
N ARG A 479 17.62 2.65 14.69
CA ARG A 479 17.60 3.03 16.11
C ARG A 479 18.54 4.20 16.39
N PHE A 480 19.71 4.22 15.78
CA PHE A 480 20.68 5.31 15.89
C PHE A 480 20.12 6.63 15.35
N GLY A 481 19.37 6.60 14.24
CA GLY A 481 18.75 7.79 13.63
C GLY A 481 17.77 8.53 14.55
N TRP A 482 17.14 7.82 15.49
CA TRP A 482 16.26 8.40 16.52
C TRP A 482 17.00 8.94 17.75
N SER A 483 18.27 8.58 17.93
CA SER A 483 19.05 8.89 19.13
C SER A 483 19.41 10.38 19.25
N ARG A 484 19.84 10.81 20.45
CA ARG A 484 20.33 12.17 20.68
C ARG A 484 21.61 12.46 19.88
N VAL A 485 22.47 11.46 19.71
CA VAL A 485 23.72 11.54 18.94
C VAL A 485 23.41 11.65 17.45
N GLY A 486 22.53 10.80 16.92
CA GLY A 486 22.07 10.89 15.53
C GLY A 486 21.46 12.27 15.22
N ARG A 487 20.61 12.79 16.10
CA ARG A 487 20.10 14.17 16.01
C ARG A 487 21.20 15.23 16.02
N TRP A 488 22.32 15.01 16.71
CA TRP A 488 23.44 15.95 16.71
C TRP A 488 24.21 15.88 15.39
N VAL A 489 24.48 14.68 14.88
CA VAL A 489 25.12 14.46 13.57
C VAL A 489 24.31 15.12 12.45
N GLY A 490 23.00 14.90 12.41
CA GLY A 490 22.11 15.56 11.43
C GLY A 490 22.20 17.08 11.47
N ARG A 491 22.27 17.68 12.68
CA ARG A 491 22.49 19.13 12.84
C ARG A 491 23.87 19.62 12.39
N VAL A 492 24.86 18.75 12.29
CA VAL A 492 26.17 19.10 11.73
C VAL A 492 26.09 19.07 10.21
N LEU A 493 25.43 18.06 9.63
CA LEU A 493 25.20 17.96 8.18
C LEU A 493 24.42 19.17 7.65
N THR A 494 23.28 19.50 8.24
CA THR A 494 22.46 20.65 7.82
C THR A 494 23.20 21.99 7.93
N ARG A 495 24.00 22.19 9.00
CA ARG A 495 24.89 23.36 9.11
C ARG A 495 25.97 23.39 8.04
N HIS A 496 26.52 22.23 7.69
CA HIS A 496 27.46 22.13 6.59
C HIS A 496 26.81 22.59 5.28
N ALA A 497 25.61 22.16 4.93
CA ALA A 497 24.97 22.63 3.69
C ALA A 497 24.29 24.02 3.80
N ARG A 498 24.39 24.70 4.97
CA ARG A 498 23.73 25.99 5.25
C ARG A 498 22.21 25.94 5.03
N VAL A 499 21.60 24.79 5.31
CA VAL A 499 20.16 24.59 5.08
C VAL A 499 19.38 25.23 6.20
N GLU A 500 18.24 25.82 5.84
CA GLU A 500 17.27 26.29 6.82
C GLU A 500 16.71 25.12 7.62
N ARG A 501 16.21 25.43 8.81
CA ARG A 501 15.61 24.40 9.67
C ARG A 501 14.20 24.09 9.16
N PRO A 502 13.74 22.84 9.27
CA PRO A 502 12.36 22.50 8.94
C PRO A 502 11.39 23.32 9.81
N PRO A 503 10.21 23.68 9.27
CA PRO A 503 9.20 24.48 9.97
C PRO A 503 8.73 23.81 11.27
N ILE A 504 8.77 22.48 11.29
CA ILE A 504 8.32 21.65 12.42
C ILE A 504 9.46 20.81 12.98
N ARG A 505 9.35 20.48 14.27
CA ARG A 505 10.20 19.47 14.92
C ARG A 505 9.33 18.32 15.37
N TRP A 506 9.86 17.12 15.48
CA TRP A 506 9.08 15.98 16.00
C TRP A 506 9.88 15.10 16.94
N ARG A 507 9.12 14.32 17.72
CA ARG A 507 9.63 13.28 18.60
C ARG A 507 9.09 11.93 18.17
N ARG A 508 9.79 10.88 18.56
CA ARG A 508 9.28 9.52 18.49
C ARG A 508 8.23 9.33 19.59
N GLY A 509 7.00 9.02 19.21
CA GLY A 509 5.88 8.66 20.08
C GLY A 509 5.76 7.15 20.33
N GLY A 510 6.37 6.32 19.48
CA GLY A 510 6.40 4.86 19.60
C GLY A 510 7.40 4.22 18.62
N GLY A 511 7.81 2.98 18.88
CA GLY A 511 8.78 2.25 18.06
C GLY A 511 10.25 2.67 18.26
N PRO A 512 11.16 2.39 17.30
CA PRO A 512 10.92 1.62 16.08
C PRO A 512 10.64 0.14 16.40
N TRP A 513 9.62 -0.43 15.75
CA TRP A 513 9.28 -1.85 15.81
C TRP A 513 9.70 -2.53 14.51
N PHE A 514 10.23 -3.75 14.64
CA PHE A 514 10.76 -4.54 13.52
C PHE A 514 10.03 -5.88 13.42
N GLY A 515 9.91 -6.38 12.19
CA GLY A 515 9.18 -7.60 11.84
C GLY A 515 7.90 -7.28 11.07
N ASN A 516 7.29 -8.31 10.49
CA ASN A 516 6.06 -8.20 9.70
C ASN A 516 4.89 -7.75 10.58
N GLN A 517 4.25 -6.66 10.19
CA GLN A 517 3.31 -5.95 11.05
C GLN A 517 2.24 -5.18 10.28
N LEU A 518 1.11 -4.98 10.97
CA LEU A 518 0.03 -4.12 10.53
C LEU A 518 -0.33 -3.16 11.68
N MET A 519 -0.77 -1.96 11.31
CA MET A 519 -1.39 -1.02 12.24
C MET A 519 -2.89 -0.96 11.98
N THR A 520 -3.67 -0.85 13.05
CA THR A 520 -5.13 -0.66 12.96
C THR A 520 -5.54 0.58 13.73
N LEU A 521 -6.19 1.53 13.05
CA LEU A 521 -6.87 2.67 13.63
C LEU A 521 -8.34 2.33 13.87
N THR A 522 -8.80 2.44 15.11
CA THR A 522 -10.22 2.37 15.46
C THR A 522 -10.71 3.78 15.76
N LEU A 523 -11.65 4.27 14.95
CA LEU A 523 -12.17 5.63 14.98
C LEU A 523 -13.65 5.59 15.36
N ARG A 524 -14.07 6.31 16.40
CA ARG A 524 -15.44 6.30 16.92
C ARG A 524 -15.85 7.72 17.31
N GLY A 525 -16.67 8.36 16.47
CA GLY A 525 -16.95 9.79 16.61
C GLY A 525 -15.65 10.59 16.56
N ARG A 526 -15.30 11.26 17.66
CA ARG A 526 -14.05 12.01 17.81
C ARG A 526 -12.95 11.24 18.56
N ALA A 527 -13.19 9.98 18.91
CA ALA A 527 -12.23 9.11 19.57
C ALA A 527 -11.41 8.31 18.56
N ALA A 528 -10.10 8.19 18.78
CA ALA A 528 -9.19 7.39 17.97
C ALA A 528 -8.25 6.56 18.83
N ASP A 529 -8.12 5.28 18.49
CA ASP A 529 -7.20 4.32 19.09
C ASP A 529 -6.34 3.67 18.01
N LEU A 530 -5.06 3.45 18.31
CA LEU A 530 -4.11 2.77 17.46
C LEU A 530 -3.68 1.45 18.09
N ALA A 531 -3.71 0.38 17.32
CA ALA A 531 -3.07 -0.89 17.65
C ALA A 531 -1.97 -1.21 16.63
N LEU A 532 -0.88 -1.80 17.09
CA LEU A 532 0.12 -2.44 16.24
C LEU A 532 0.19 -3.92 16.57
N ASP A 533 -0.02 -4.74 15.55
CA ASP A 533 -0.03 -6.19 15.63
C ASP A 533 1.10 -6.74 14.75
N GLN A 534 1.85 -7.71 15.27
CA GLN A 534 2.96 -8.36 14.57
C GLN A 534 2.63 -9.80 14.23
N ALA A 535 2.92 -10.20 12.99
CA ALA A 535 2.81 -11.58 12.55
C ALA A 535 3.89 -12.43 13.23
N ARG A 536 3.48 -13.54 13.85
CA ARG A 536 4.35 -14.46 14.56
C ARG A 536 4.03 -15.90 14.15
N PRO A 537 5.04 -16.77 13.97
CA PRO A 537 4.78 -18.20 13.81
C PRO A 537 4.00 -18.74 15.01
N LEU A 538 3.05 -19.65 14.79
CA LEU A 538 2.50 -20.46 15.87
C LEU A 538 3.66 -21.29 16.44
N SER A 539 3.87 -21.21 17.75
CA SER A 539 4.80 -22.10 18.43
C SER A 539 4.22 -23.51 18.36
N THR A 540 4.83 -24.40 17.57
CA THR A 540 4.63 -25.83 17.79
C THR A 540 5.05 -26.15 19.23
N PRO A 541 4.24 -26.87 20.04
CA PRO A 541 4.78 -27.49 21.23
C PRO A 541 5.99 -28.31 20.78
N ARG A 542 7.14 -28.15 21.46
CA ARG A 542 8.31 -29.02 21.24
C ARG A 542 7.87 -30.46 21.47
N ARG A 543 7.43 -31.15 20.41
CA ARG A 543 7.45 -32.61 20.38
C ARG A 543 8.92 -32.98 20.45
N SER A 544 9.25 -33.65 21.53
CA SER A 544 10.57 -34.20 21.82
C SER A 544 11.21 -34.79 20.56
N ALA A 545 12.41 -34.32 20.24
CA ALA A 545 13.26 -34.92 19.25
C ALA A 545 13.58 -36.36 19.67
N ARG A 546 12.81 -37.33 19.18
CA ARG A 546 13.15 -38.76 19.12
C ARG A 546 12.18 -39.45 18.17
N ARG A 547 12.58 -39.50 16.89
CA ARG A 547 12.25 -40.47 15.83
C ARG A 547 12.19 -39.76 14.48
N ALA A 548 13.36 -39.49 13.94
CA ALA A 548 13.60 -39.31 12.51
C ALA A 548 14.99 -39.91 12.23
N ALA A 549 15.04 -41.23 12.32
CA ALA A 549 16.15 -42.09 11.93
C ALA A 549 15.53 -43.43 11.54
N ALA A 550 14.77 -43.41 10.44
CA ALA A 550 14.28 -44.56 9.68
C ALA A 550 13.45 -44.00 8.53
N ASP A 551 14.13 -43.58 7.46
CA ASP A 551 13.72 -43.74 6.06
C ASP A 551 14.64 -42.88 5.20
N ALA A 552 15.87 -43.37 5.07
CA ALA A 552 16.75 -43.09 3.95
C ALA A 552 17.08 -44.45 3.34
N GLY A 553 16.52 -44.76 2.19
CA GLY A 553 16.81 -46.00 1.47
C GLY A 553 16.06 -46.13 0.15
N ALA A 554 16.84 -46.22 -0.94
CA ALA A 554 16.50 -46.51 -2.36
C ALA A 554 15.83 -45.35 -3.14
N GLY A 555 16.41 -44.79 -4.23
CA GLY A 555 17.05 -45.38 -5.43
C GLY A 555 15.99 -45.48 -6.56
N GLY A 556 16.15 -45.15 -7.85
CA GLY A 556 17.19 -44.58 -8.71
C GLY A 556 16.66 -44.46 -10.16
N ASP A 557 17.26 -43.54 -10.94
CA ASP A 557 17.55 -43.49 -12.40
C ASP A 557 16.51 -43.36 -13.58
N ALA A 558 16.85 -42.37 -14.44
CA ALA A 558 16.81 -42.15 -15.91
C ALA A 558 15.58 -42.31 -16.86
N GLY A 559 15.47 -41.33 -17.80
CA GLY A 559 14.87 -41.49 -19.14
C GLY A 559 14.47 -40.18 -19.89
N GLU A 560 15.19 -39.82 -20.97
CA GLU A 560 14.96 -38.68 -21.89
C GLU A 560 13.93 -38.94 -23.02
N GLY A 561 13.30 -37.87 -23.59
CA GLY A 561 13.02 -37.78 -25.04
C GLY A 561 11.72 -37.11 -25.56
N ALA A 562 11.87 -35.90 -26.16
CA ALA A 562 11.23 -35.34 -27.38
C ALA A 562 9.88 -34.55 -27.39
N GLY A 563 9.94 -33.30 -27.90
CA GLY A 563 9.07 -32.76 -28.98
C GLY A 563 7.90 -31.82 -28.61
N PRO A 564 7.72 -30.62 -29.25
CA PRO A 564 6.84 -29.55 -28.74
C PRO A 564 5.43 -29.54 -29.35
N GLU A 565 4.42 -29.29 -28.51
CA GLU A 565 3.04 -29.02 -28.94
C GLU A 565 2.46 -27.88 -28.09
N VAL A 566 1.96 -26.84 -28.77
CA VAL A 566 1.31 -25.68 -28.17
C VAL A 566 -0.06 -26.11 -27.67
N ALA A 567 -0.22 -26.31 -26.36
CA ALA A 567 -1.48 -26.63 -25.73
C ALA A 567 -1.59 -25.99 -24.34
N ALA A 568 -2.79 -25.46 -24.06
CA ALA A 568 -3.17 -24.83 -22.81
C ALA A 568 -2.90 -25.74 -21.59
N VAL A 569 -2.25 -25.17 -20.58
CA VAL A 569 -1.90 -25.86 -19.34
C VAL A 569 -3.13 -25.97 -18.42
N PRO A 570 -3.56 -27.18 -18.00
CA PRO A 570 -4.53 -27.34 -16.91
C PRO A 570 -3.84 -27.13 -15.55
N PRO A 571 -4.57 -26.82 -14.46
CA PRO A 571 -3.96 -26.49 -13.18
C PRO A 571 -3.34 -27.75 -12.58
N SER A 572 -2.01 -27.89 -12.62
CA SER A 572 -1.34 -29.01 -11.95
C SER A 572 -1.38 -28.75 -10.44
N GLY A 573 -2.15 -29.57 -9.74
CA GLY A 573 -2.27 -29.56 -8.30
C GLY A 573 -0.93 -29.81 -7.62
N ALA A 574 -0.46 -28.79 -6.91
CA ALA A 574 -0.05 -28.96 -5.54
C ALA A 574 -1.13 -28.26 -4.70
N ALA A 575 -1.84 -29.01 -3.86
CA ALA A 575 -2.64 -28.39 -2.81
C ALA A 575 -1.73 -27.44 -2.02
N PRO A 576 -2.08 -26.16 -1.82
CA PRO A 576 -1.32 -25.34 -0.90
C PRO A 576 -1.43 -26.03 0.46
N ALA A 577 -0.29 -26.38 1.03
CA ALA A 577 -0.26 -26.72 2.43
C ALA A 577 -0.89 -25.52 3.17
N LEU A 578 -2.06 -25.73 3.79
CA LEU A 578 -2.62 -24.84 4.82
C LEU A 578 -1.43 -24.26 5.59
N SER A 579 -1.33 -22.93 5.64
CA SER A 579 -0.11 -22.25 6.08
C SER A 579 0.42 -22.88 7.37
N ARG A 580 1.75 -22.97 7.50
CA ARG A 580 2.38 -23.28 8.79
C ARG A 580 1.94 -22.17 9.74
N GLY A 581 0.90 -22.44 10.53
CA GLY A 581 0.03 -21.39 11.02
C GLY A 581 0.75 -20.21 11.67
N SER A 582 0.21 -19.02 11.41
CA SER A 582 0.71 -17.76 11.94
C SER A 582 -0.35 -17.13 12.83
N ARG A 583 0.04 -16.14 13.64
CA ARG A 583 -0.90 -15.34 14.44
C ARG A 583 -0.47 -13.89 14.52
N LEU A 584 -1.44 -13.00 14.60
CA LEU A 584 -1.20 -11.63 15.03
C LEU A 584 -1.00 -11.57 16.53
N LYS A 585 0.12 -10.96 16.96
CA LYS A 585 0.40 -10.65 18.35
C LYS A 585 0.41 -9.13 18.53
N ARG A 586 -0.46 -8.63 19.40
CA ARG A 586 -0.47 -7.23 19.82
C ARG A 586 0.83 -6.81 20.48
N VAL A 587 1.47 -5.79 19.92
CA VAL A 587 2.75 -5.23 20.41
C VAL A 587 2.55 -3.89 21.08
N SER A 588 1.59 -3.10 20.61
CA SER A 588 1.29 -1.79 21.18
C SER A 588 -0.18 -1.44 21.01
N THR A 589 -0.75 -0.79 22.03
CA THR A 589 -2.01 -0.07 21.94
C THR A 589 -1.81 1.34 22.43
N ARG A 590 -2.52 2.29 21.82
CA ARG A 590 -2.40 3.70 22.14
C ARG A 590 -3.70 4.44 21.86
N GLN A 591 -4.25 5.06 22.90
CA GLN A 591 -5.30 6.05 22.73
C GLN A 591 -4.71 7.35 22.17
N LEU A 592 -5.22 7.80 21.03
CA LEU A 592 -4.74 9.00 20.33
C LEU A 592 -5.48 10.26 20.81
N THR A 593 -6.73 10.11 21.25
CA THR A 593 -7.61 11.19 21.74
C THR A 593 -8.19 10.85 23.11
N GLY A 594 -8.03 11.74 24.09
CA GLY A 594 -8.53 11.59 25.47
C GLY A 594 -7.80 12.56 26.41
N PRO A 595 -8.31 12.83 27.63
CA PRO A 595 -7.60 13.68 28.58
C PRO A 595 -6.21 13.07 28.86
N PRO A 596 -5.18 13.90 29.09
CA PRO A 596 -3.85 13.39 29.42
C PRO A 596 -3.96 12.40 30.58
N ALA A 597 -3.06 11.41 30.63
CA ALA A 597 -3.01 10.34 31.62
C ALA A 597 -2.66 10.82 33.07
N GLY A 598 -3.31 11.88 33.54
CA GLY A 598 -3.17 12.49 34.86
C GLY A 598 -4.46 12.53 35.69
N GLU A 599 -5.62 12.14 35.16
CA GLU A 599 -6.89 12.04 35.92
C GLU A 599 -7.25 10.59 36.29
N ARG A 600 -6.24 9.79 36.67
CA ARG A 600 -6.43 8.59 37.49
C ARG A 600 -5.76 8.79 38.85
N ALA A 601 -6.28 9.72 39.64
CA ALA A 601 -6.04 9.80 41.07
C ALA A 601 -7.17 10.63 41.71
N GLY A 602 -8.20 9.95 42.20
CA GLY A 602 -9.36 10.58 42.82
C GLY A 602 -10.38 9.56 43.30
N GLY A 603 -9.91 8.50 43.95
CA GLY A 603 -10.78 7.46 44.48
C GLY A 603 -10.06 6.69 45.56
N THR A 604 -10.05 7.26 46.77
CA THR A 604 -10.15 6.60 48.08
C THR A 604 -9.76 7.58 49.19
N ALA A 605 -10.75 8.16 49.88
CA ALA A 605 -10.67 8.52 51.29
C ALA A 605 -12.11 8.66 51.80
N GLY A 606 -12.60 7.59 52.43
CA GLY A 606 -13.97 7.45 52.90
C GLY A 606 -14.16 6.15 53.68
N ALA A 607 -13.34 5.97 54.73
CA ALA A 607 -13.61 5.25 55.97
C ALA A 607 -12.43 5.50 56.92
#